data_AF-A0A520BUS0-F1
#
_entry.id   AF-A0A520BUS0-F1
#
_cell.length_a   1.000
_cell.length_b   1.000
_cell.length_c   1.000
_cell.angle_alpha   90.00
_cell.angle_beta   90.00
_cell.angle_gamma   90.00
#
_symmetry.space_group_name_H-M   'P 1'
#
loop_
_entity.id
_entity.type
_entity.pdbx_description
1 polymer ?
#
loop_
_entity_poly.entity_id
_entity_poly.type
_entity_poly.pdbx_seq_one_letter_code
_entity_poly.pdbx_strand_id
1 'polypeptide(L)'
;MSPNPDLQRLSAALEYVDLAAGLYLAGGADQAARLLAAAGEQQLGDLVRLIDAPSVSVDMRELLARIARAHRPAVVAPRQPVERAWDGEPAPADATREEIIAYLRAAWFMLEAMGLASLAPDRLQQAVESSTVFGGADALEPFV
;
A
#
# COMPACT_ATOMS: atom_id res chain seq x y z
N MET A 1 18.72 -9.08 23.00
CA MET A 1 18.72 -8.18 21.85
C MET A 1 17.33 -7.60 21.72
N SER A 2 17.15 -6.33 22.07
CA SER A 2 15.86 -5.66 21.88
C SER A 2 15.60 -5.53 20.37
N PRO A 3 14.39 -5.81 19.87
CA PRO A 3 14.06 -5.57 18.46
C PRO A 3 14.23 -4.07 18.17
N ASN A 4 14.88 -3.74 17.05
CA ASN A 4 15.08 -2.35 16.64
C ASN A 4 13.69 -1.75 16.30
N PRO A 5 13.29 -0.64 16.95
CA PRO A 5 11.95 -0.05 16.82
C PRO A 5 11.61 0.36 15.38
N ASP A 6 12.60 0.74 14.57
CA ASP A 6 12.39 1.11 13.17
C ASP A 6 12.00 -0.10 12.31
N LEU A 7 12.44 -1.30 12.70
CA LEU A 7 12.05 -2.55 12.04
C LEU A 7 10.62 -2.93 12.33
N GLN A 8 10.18 -2.73 13.57
CA GLN A 8 8.79 -2.97 13.96
C GLN A 8 7.87 -2.00 13.21
N ARG A 9 8.30 -0.75 13.03
CA ARG A 9 7.58 0.25 12.23
C ARG A 9 7.51 -0.14 10.76
N LEU A 10 8.63 -0.56 10.14
CA LEU A 10 8.64 -0.99 8.75
C LEU A 10 7.77 -2.24 8.54
N SER A 11 7.88 -3.23 9.42
CA SER A 11 7.07 -4.45 9.39
C SER A 11 5.58 -4.15 9.51
N ALA A 12 5.18 -3.30 10.46
CA ALA A 12 3.78 -2.91 10.64
C ALA A 12 3.27 -2.12 9.43
N ALA A 13 4.09 -1.23 8.87
CA ALA A 13 3.72 -0.45 7.71
C ALA A 13 3.47 -1.34 6.48
N LEU A 14 4.35 -2.31 6.21
CA LEU A 14 4.17 -3.27 5.13
C LEU A 14 2.91 -4.12 5.31
N GLU A 15 2.61 -4.53 6.55
CA GLU A 15 1.39 -5.27 6.88
C GLU A 15 0.13 -4.44 6.65
N TYR A 16 0.11 -3.18 7.09
CA TYR A 16 -1.03 -2.28 6.87
C TYR A 16 -1.26 -2.01 5.38
N VAL A 17 -0.19 -1.82 4.61
CA VAL A 17 -0.29 -1.59 3.17
C VAL A 17 -0.77 -2.85 2.44
N ASP A 18 -0.30 -4.05 2.81
CA ASP A 18 -0.79 -5.31 2.23
C ASP A 18 -2.28 -5.54 2.53
N LEU A 19 -2.70 -5.33 3.78
CA LEU A 19 -4.09 -5.47 4.19
C LEU A 19 -4.99 -4.45 3.49
N ALA A 20 -4.56 -3.18 3.42
CA ALA A 20 -5.29 -2.14 2.72
C ALA A 20 -5.47 -2.47 1.23
N ALA A 21 -4.40 -2.90 0.56
CA ALA A 21 -4.44 -3.30 -0.84
C ALA A 21 -5.35 -4.52 -1.05
N GLY A 22 -5.31 -5.51 -0.16
CA GLY A 22 -6.21 -6.66 -0.20
C GLY A 22 -7.68 -6.28 -0.04
N LEU A 23 -8.01 -5.34 0.86
CA LEU A 23 -9.38 -4.85 1.04
C LEU A 23 -9.86 -4.02 -0.15
N TYR A 24 -8.99 -3.19 -0.72
CA TYR A 24 -9.26 -2.42 -1.93
C TYR A 24 -9.60 -3.35 -3.11
N LEU A 25 -8.78 -4.37 -3.35
CA LEU A 25 -9.00 -5.35 -4.42
C LEU A 25 -10.26 -6.21 -4.20
N ALA A 26 -10.61 -6.49 -2.94
CA ALA A 26 -11.81 -7.25 -2.59
C ALA A 26 -13.12 -6.43 -2.68
N GLY A 27 -13.04 -5.09 -2.73
CA GLY A 27 -14.17 -4.22 -3.04
C GLY A 27 -15.31 -4.15 -2.02
N GLY A 28 -15.04 -4.32 -0.71
CA GLY A 28 -16.10 -4.42 0.31
C GLY A 28 -15.85 -3.76 1.67
N ALA A 29 -14.74 -3.04 1.85
CA ALA A 29 -14.36 -2.46 3.14
C ALA A 29 -13.57 -1.15 2.99
N ASP A 30 -14.04 -0.25 2.13
CA ASP A 30 -13.28 0.92 1.66
C ASP A 30 -12.86 1.85 2.82
N GLN A 31 -13.70 2.05 3.84
CA GLN A 31 -13.31 2.85 5.00
C GLN A 31 -12.17 2.21 5.83
N ALA A 32 -12.18 0.89 6.00
CA ALA A 32 -11.11 0.18 6.70
C ALA A 32 -9.82 0.16 5.85
N ALA A 33 -9.96 -0.05 4.54
CA ALA A 33 -8.85 0.02 3.59
C ALA A 33 -8.20 1.42 3.61
N ARG A 34 -9.01 2.49 3.67
CA ARG A 34 -8.52 3.87 3.75
C ARG A 34 -7.70 4.11 5.00
N LEU A 35 -8.21 3.71 6.17
CA LEU A 35 -7.51 3.91 7.44
C LEU A 35 -6.19 3.14 7.50
N LEU A 36 -6.19 1.89 7.00
CA LEU A 36 -4.96 1.08 6.93
C LEU A 36 -3.96 1.66 5.93
N ALA A 37 -4.41 2.12 4.75
CA ALA A 37 -3.55 2.73 3.76
C ALA A 37 -2.91 4.02 4.29
N ALA A 38 -3.70 4.88 4.94
CA ALA A 38 -3.19 6.11 5.56
C ALA A 38 -2.21 5.83 6.71
N ALA A 39 -2.49 4.84 7.55
CA ALA A 39 -1.57 4.45 8.63
C ALA A 39 -0.25 3.89 8.10
N GLY A 40 -0.32 3.05 7.05
CA GLY A 40 0.86 2.51 6.38
C GLY A 40 1.70 3.60 5.72
N GLU A 41 1.06 4.52 4.99
CA GLU A 41 1.70 5.70 4.37
C GLU A 41 2.40 6.57 5.41
N GLN A 42 1.73 6.91 6.51
CA GLN A 42 2.31 7.73 7.57
C GLN A 42 3.55 7.07 8.20
N GLN A 43 3.48 5.76 8.48
CA GLN A 43 4.61 5.03 9.06
C GLN A 43 5.81 4.94 8.10
N LEU A 44 5.57 4.76 6.80
CA LEU A 44 6.63 4.80 5.79
C LEU A 44 7.21 6.22 5.66
N GLY A 45 6.38 7.25 5.71
CA GLY A 45 6.82 8.65 5.65
C GLY A 45 7.71 9.03 6.84
N ASP A 46 7.38 8.56 8.04
CA ASP A 46 8.23 8.74 9.23
C ASP A 46 9.59 8.05 9.06
N LEU A 47 9.62 6.85 8.44
CA LEU A 47 10.86 6.13 8.16
C LEU A 47 11.72 6.83 7.09
N VAL A 48 11.11 7.38 6.03
CA VAL A 48 11.81 8.17 5.01
C VAL A 48 12.50 9.38 5.66
N ARG A 49 11.79 10.13 6.51
CA ARG A 49 12.34 11.29 7.22
C ARG A 49 13.52 10.91 8.13
N LEU A 50 13.49 9.72 8.73
CA LEU A 50 14.60 9.21 9.52
C LEU A 50 15.81 8.90 8.64
N ILE A 51 15.62 8.26 7.47
CA ILE A 51 16.70 7.90 6.54
C ILE A 51 17.34 9.10 5.87
N ASP A 52 16.57 10.16 5.59
CA ASP A 52 17.07 11.39 4.98
C ASP A 52 17.73 12.36 6.00
N ALA A 53 17.73 12.01 7.29
CA ALA A 53 18.47 12.78 8.28
C ALA A 53 19.98 12.70 7.98
N PRO A 54 20.72 13.83 7.98
CA PRO A 54 22.13 13.90 7.57
C PRO A 54 23.12 13.06 8.41
N SER A 55 22.63 12.41 9.47
CA SER A 55 23.39 11.51 10.36
C SER A 55 23.22 10.02 10.03
N VAL A 56 22.42 9.63 9.03
CA VAL A 56 22.18 8.22 8.71
C VAL A 56 23.22 7.68 7.71
N SER A 57 23.97 6.66 8.14
CA SER A 57 24.97 5.99 7.30
C SER A 57 24.33 5.01 6.32
N VAL A 58 25.06 4.68 5.25
CA VAL A 58 24.72 3.63 4.27
C VAL A 58 24.39 2.29 4.97
N ASP A 59 24.98 2.02 6.14
CA ASP A 59 24.75 0.80 6.93
C ASP A 59 23.29 0.67 7.41
N MET A 60 22.61 1.78 7.71
CA MET A 60 21.21 1.74 8.15
C MET A 60 20.29 1.31 7.00
N ARG A 61 20.54 1.80 5.79
CA ARG A 61 19.79 1.41 4.57
C ARG A 61 20.00 -0.07 4.26
N GLU A 62 21.24 -0.56 4.34
CA GLU A 62 21.54 -1.99 4.16
C GLU A 62 20.92 -2.87 5.25
N LEU A 63 20.88 -2.40 6.49
CA LEU A 63 20.24 -3.10 7.60
C LEU A 63 18.73 -3.23 7.38
N LEU A 64 18.06 -2.15 6.97
CA LEU A 64 16.64 -2.15 6.65
C LEU A 64 16.34 -3.08 5.45
N ALA A 65 17.14 -3.01 4.39
CA ALA A 65 16.99 -3.87 3.21
C ALA A 65 17.15 -5.35 3.55
N ARG A 66 18.17 -5.70 4.36
CA ARG A 66 18.38 -7.09 4.79
C ARG A 66 17.25 -7.62 5.66
N ILE A 67 16.68 -6.77 6.50
CA ILE A 67 15.65 -7.22 7.46
C ILE A 67 14.28 -7.28 6.83
N ALA A 68 13.94 -6.34 5.96
CA ALA A 68 12.70 -6.45 5.21
C ALA A 68 12.70 -7.69 4.30
N ARG A 69 13.85 -8.16 3.76
CA ARG A 69 13.93 -9.48 3.09
C ARG A 69 13.59 -10.66 4.02
N ALA A 70 13.75 -10.49 5.33
CA ALA A 70 13.39 -11.50 6.33
C ALA A 70 11.92 -11.39 6.79
N HIS A 71 11.23 -10.32 6.42
CA HIS A 71 9.80 -10.16 6.72
C HIS A 71 8.99 -11.10 5.83
N ARG A 72 8.26 -12.03 6.46
CA ARG A 72 7.23 -12.83 5.79
C ARG A 72 5.88 -12.20 6.07
N PRO A 73 5.19 -11.65 5.04
CA PRO A 73 3.83 -11.15 5.23
C PRO A 73 2.90 -12.30 5.66
N ALA A 74 1.95 -11.98 6.53
CA ALA A 74 0.95 -12.94 6.97
C ALA A 74 0.06 -13.35 5.79
N VAL A 75 -0.06 -14.64 5.52
CA VAL A 75 -0.94 -15.16 4.47
C VAL A 75 -2.39 -14.98 4.92
N VAL A 76 -3.01 -13.88 4.52
CA VAL A 76 -4.46 -13.69 4.66
C VAL A 76 -5.13 -14.37 3.47
N ALA A 77 -5.90 -15.43 3.72
CA ALA A 77 -6.65 -16.11 2.67
C ALA A 77 -7.64 -15.13 2.00
N PRO A 78 -7.78 -15.15 0.66
CA PRO A 78 -8.81 -14.38 -0.03
C PRO A 78 -10.17 -14.74 0.57
N ARG A 79 -10.90 -13.73 1.06
CA ARG A 79 -12.28 -13.96 1.50
C ARG A 79 -13.07 -14.37 0.26
N GLN A 80 -13.72 -15.53 0.30
CA GLN A 80 -14.61 -15.93 -0.79
C GLN A 80 -15.61 -14.79 -1.04
N PRO A 81 -15.83 -14.37 -2.29
CA PRO A 81 -16.83 -13.37 -2.59
C PRO A 81 -18.16 -13.95 -2.13
N VAL A 82 -18.74 -13.36 -1.08
CA VAL A 82 -20.16 -13.56 -0.81
C VAL A 82 -20.85 -12.92 -2.00
N GLU A 83 -21.54 -13.71 -2.81
CA GLU A 83 -22.47 -13.22 -3.84
C GLU A 83 -23.53 -12.37 -3.14
N ARG A 84 -23.23 -11.08 -2.97
CA ARG A 84 -24.27 -10.09 -2.73
C ARG A 84 -24.85 -9.77 -4.09
N ALA A 85 -26.05 -10.28 -4.33
CA ALA A 85 -26.99 -9.65 -5.24
C ALA A 85 -27.28 -8.24 -4.71
N TRP A 86 -26.41 -7.30 -5.04
CA TRP A 86 -26.69 -5.88 -4.94
C TRP A 86 -27.18 -5.45 -6.32
N ASP A 87 -28.51 -5.51 -6.49
CA ASP A 87 -29.21 -4.76 -7.52
C ASP A 87 -29.05 -3.26 -7.19
N GLY A 88 -27.93 -2.69 -7.63
CA GLY A 88 -27.63 -1.28 -7.47
C GLY A 88 -26.76 -0.84 -8.63
N GLU A 89 -27.24 0.19 -9.33
CA GLU A 89 -26.50 1.01 -10.30
C GLU A 89 -25.02 1.14 -9.88
N PRO A 90 -24.02 1.04 -10.79
CA PRO A 90 -22.63 1.29 -10.45
C PRO A 90 -22.51 2.64 -9.75
N ALA A 91 -22.20 2.62 -8.45
CA ALA A 91 -21.98 3.84 -7.69
C ALA A 91 -20.83 4.62 -8.35
N PRO A 92 -20.94 5.95 -8.49
CA PRO A 92 -19.86 6.78 -9.02
C PRO A 92 -18.58 6.49 -8.23
N ALA A 93 -17.40 6.59 -8.88
CA ALA A 93 -16.11 6.32 -8.26
C ALA A 93 -16.02 7.02 -6.89
N ASP A 94 -16.18 6.22 -5.82
CA ASP A 94 -16.28 6.75 -4.47
C ASP A 94 -14.99 7.50 -4.16
N ALA A 95 -15.04 8.77 -3.75
CA ALA A 95 -13.87 9.57 -3.40
C ALA A 95 -12.93 8.84 -2.40
N THR A 96 -13.51 7.96 -1.57
CA THR A 96 -12.80 7.05 -0.67
C THR A 96 -11.85 6.11 -1.41
N ARG A 97 -12.25 5.55 -2.57
CA ARG A 97 -11.40 4.69 -3.41
C ARG A 97 -10.24 5.46 -4.01
N GLU A 98 -10.47 6.68 -4.47
CA GLU A 98 -9.39 7.54 -4.98
C GLU A 98 -8.36 7.85 -3.89
N GLU A 99 -8.82 8.15 -2.67
CA GLU A 99 -7.95 8.39 -1.52
C GLU A 99 -7.17 7.12 -1.13
N ILE A 100 -7.80 5.95 -1.11
CA ILE A 100 -7.10 4.67 -0.86
C ILE A 100 -5.97 4.50 -1.88
N ILE A 101 -6.26 4.66 -3.17
CA ILE A 101 -5.28 4.53 -4.26
C ILE A 101 -4.15 5.53 -4.09
N ALA A 102 -4.46 6.78 -3.70
CA ALA A 102 -3.44 7.80 -3.46
C ALA A 102 -2.48 7.38 -2.35
N TYR A 103 -2.99 6.88 -1.22
CA TYR A 103 -2.15 6.36 -0.12
C TYR A 103 -1.32 5.14 -0.55
N LEU A 104 -1.91 4.19 -1.28
CA LEU A 104 -1.21 3.01 -1.77
C LEU A 104 -0.09 3.38 -2.75
N ARG A 105 -0.31 4.34 -3.67
CA ARG A 105 0.73 4.85 -4.57
C ARG A 105 1.83 5.57 -3.80
N ALA A 106 1.48 6.39 -2.82
CA ALA A 106 2.48 7.05 -1.97
C ALA A 106 3.36 6.03 -1.24
N ALA A 107 2.76 4.98 -0.66
CA ALA A 107 3.50 3.89 -0.03
C ALA A 107 4.46 3.18 -1.00
N TRP A 108 4.02 2.89 -2.23
CA TRP A 108 4.88 2.33 -3.28
C TRP A 108 6.10 3.21 -3.56
N PHE A 109 5.88 4.51 -3.81
CA PHE A 109 6.97 5.44 -4.12
C PHE A 109 7.93 5.64 -2.94
N MET A 110 7.46 5.61 -1.69
CA MET A 110 8.34 5.66 -0.52
C MET A 110 9.22 4.42 -0.41
N LEU A 111 8.68 3.24 -0.70
CA LEU A 111 9.47 2.01 -0.75
C LEU A 111 10.51 2.07 -1.87
N GLU A 112 10.17 2.59 -3.05
CA GLU A 112 11.13 2.84 -4.13
C GLU A 112 12.24 3.82 -3.72
N ALA A 113 11.88 4.95 -3.12
CA ALA A 113 12.83 5.97 -2.67
C ALA A 113 13.81 5.43 -1.61
N MET A 114 13.35 4.52 -0.75
CA MET A 114 14.20 3.84 0.23
C MET A 114 15.03 2.69 -0.37
N GLY A 115 14.84 2.34 -1.65
CA GLY A 115 15.48 1.19 -2.29
C GLY A 115 14.90 -0.16 -1.83
N LEU A 116 13.68 -0.15 -1.30
CA LEU A 116 12.97 -1.29 -0.72
C LEU A 116 11.82 -1.79 -1.61
N ALA A 117 11.74 -1.38 -2.88
CA ALA A 117 10.69 -1.78 -3.81
C ALA A 117 10.49 -3.30 -3.90
N SER A 118 11.59 -4.08 -3.85
CA SER A 118 11.55 -5.55 -3.84
C SER A 118 10.81 -6.19 -2.65
N LEU A 119 10.42 -5.38 -1.67
CA LEU A 119 9.78 -5.76 -0.43
C LEU A 119 8.33 -5.28 -0.36
N ALA A 120 7.88 -4.57 -1.40
CA ALA A 120 6.49 -4.18 -1.56
C ALA A 120 5.62 -5.46 -1.63
N PRO A 121 4.48 -5.49 -0.91
CA PRO A 121 3.56 -6.63 -1.00
C PRO A 121 3.02 -6.79 -2.43
N ASP A 122 2.86 -8.01 -2.92
CA ASP A 122 2.35 -8.28 -4.27
C ASP A 122 0.97 -7.63 -4.51
N ARG A 123 0.12 -7.60 -3.48
CA ARG A 123 -1.20 -6.96 -3.55
C ARG A 123 -1.12 -5.45 -3.71
N LEU A 124 -0.09 -4.81 -3.15
CA LEU A 124 0.15 -3.38 -3.34
C LEU A 124 0.41 -3.09 -4.82
N GLN A 125 1.30 -3.88 -5.43
CA GLN A 125 1.60 -3.75 -6.85
C GLN A 125 0.34 -3.94 -7.70
N GLN A 126 -0.43 -5.01 -7.44
CA GLN A 126 -1.69 -5.29 -8.14
C GLN A 126 -2.73 -4.18 -7.96
N ALA A 127 -2.85 -3.60 -6.76
CA ALA A 127 -3.77 -2.49 -6.49
C ALA A 127 -3.36 -1.22 -7.26
N VAL A 128 -2.06 -0.92 -7.31
CA VAL A 128 -1.54 0.22 -8.08
C VAL A 128 -1.74 0.00 -9.57
N GLU A 129 -1.40 -1.18 -10.10
CA GLU A 129 -1.57 -1.51 -11.53
C GLU A 129 -3.04 -1.54 -11.97
N SER A 130 -3.94 -2.14 -11.18
CA SER A 130 -5.37 -2.13 -11.51
C SER A 130 -5.93 -0.71 -11.52
N SER A 131 -5.53 0.15 -10.58
CA SER A 131 -5.98 1.54 -10.54
C SER A 131 -5.49 2.41 -11.71
N THR A 132 -4.36 2.08 -12.33
CA THR A 132 -3.84 2.85 -13.49
C THR A 132 -4.51 2.44 -14.80
N VAL A 133 -5.02 1.21 -14.89
CA VAL A 133 -5.74 0.71 -16.08
C VAL A 133 -7.17 1.24 -16.13
N PHE A 134 -7.88 1.30 -15.01
CA PHE A 134 -9.28 1.76 -14.96
C PHE A 134 -9.46 3.28 -14.95
N GLY A 135 -8.43 4.06 -14.59
CA GLY A 135 -8.48 5.52 -14.65
C GLY A 135 -8.31 6.13 -16.05
N GLY A 136 -7.96 5.33 -17.07
CA GLY A 136 -7.69 5.80 -18.43
C GLY A 136 -8.86 5.67 -19.42
N ALA A 137 -9.95 4.99 -19.05
CA ALA A 137 -11.03 4.65 -19.98
C ALA A 137 -12.13 5.73 -20.10
N ASP A 138 -12.34 6.55 -19.07
CA ASP A 138 -13.44 7.54 -19.04
C ASP A 138 -13.05 8.94 -19.55
N ALA A 139 -11.79 9.17 -19.94
CA ALA A 139 -11.29 10.50 -20.30
C ALA A 139 -11.06 10.73 -21.81
N LEU A 140 -11.39 9.77 -22.67
CA LEU A 140 -11.20 9.90 -24.12
C LEU A 140 -12.56 10.09 -24.80
N GLU A 141 -13.10 11.31 -24.74
CA GLU A 141 -14.14 11.69 -25.69
C GLU A 141 -13.55 11.66 -27.11
N PRO A 142 -14.24 11.03 -28.09
CA PRO A 142 -13.81 11.08 -29.47
C PRO A 142 -13.96 12.53 -29.96
N PHE A 143 -12.86 13.12 -30.42
CA PHE A 143 -12.91 14.37 -31.16
C PHE A 143 -13.75 14.16 -32.42
N VAL A 144 -14.97 14.71 -32.43
CA VAL A 144 -15.81 14.89 -33.62
C VAL A 144 -15.66 16.32 -34.10
#